data_AF-A0A7X6MDP9-F1
#
_entry.id   AF-A0A7X6MDP9-F1
#
_cell.length_a   1.000
_cell.length_b   1.000
_cell.length_c   1.000
_cell.angle_alpha   90.00
_cell.angle_beta   90.00
_cell.angle_gamma   90.00
#
_symmetry.space_group_name_H-M   'P 1'
#
loop_
_entity.id
_entity.type
_entity.pdbx_description
1 polymer ?
#
loop_
_entity_poly.entity_id
_entity_poly.type
_entity_poly.pdbx_seq_one_letter_code
_entity_poly.pdbx_strand_id
1 'polypeptide(L)'
;MRARPEKLLPAAARPRRGPTWRQGAAITAAGCTSLAALALLSPAAGVVLVALLCLGTTAAVLGLASLRGSFTDDWADLVMHAFWALPASTVGVLGARTLLDQALGPVGAAVPGDPATAALYLTAAAGGAGAILRPGMVARLASEYADRYVLPQDFGRTHGYASRNEEPEAHLFAALQQATDRVEEGVRVLGDSFDAAQTLPLLREEEWRLSQELLRLRSLRRELVARRREAVSEQVTRALQPQEEAVARAHEALTERVGVLTGYGERVHAAVTAHREWEQCQEIADRAGDYADLALSSAREQVRPQEIDDSLLSVEAAHSVREELVREAVAAGSSLSEVLRRGRD
;
A
#
# COMPACT_ATOMS: atom_id res chain seq x y z
N MET A 1 26.27 -12.57 -26.10
CA MET A 1 26.06 -11.41 -25.20
C MET A 1 25.65 -11.93 -23.83
N ARG A 2 26.52 -11.82 -22.80
CA ARG A 2 26.15 -12.18 -21.42
C ARG A 2 25.21 -11.10 -20.89
N ALA A 3 23.96 -11.47 -20.59
CA ALA A 3 23.02 -10.59 -19.91
C ALA A 3 23.64 -10.16 -18.58
N ARG A 4 23.75 -8.85 -18.35
CA ARG A 4 24.24 -8.28 -17.10
C ARG A 4 23.03 -8.08 -16.18
N PRO A 5 22.75 -8.98 -15.22
CA PRO A 5 21.59 -8.88 -14.34
C PRO A 5 21.60 -7.58 -13.50
N GLU A 6 22.78 -7.02 -13.24
CA GLU A 6 22.94 -5.73 -12.55
C GLU A 6 22.32 -4.52 -13.28
N LYS A 7 21.96 -4.64 -14.58
CA LYS A 7 21.22 -3.60 -15.32
C LYS A 7 19.70 -3.73 -15.21
N LEU A 8 19.20 -4.83 -14.68
CA LEU A 8 17.76 -5.06 -14.46
C LEU A 8 17.28 -4.62 -13.08
N LEU A 9 18.20 -4.15 -12.22
CA LEU A 9 17.85 -3.64 -10.90
C LEU A 9 16.86 -2.46 -11.06
N PRO A 10 15.63 -2.56 -10.52
CA PRO A 10 14.61 -1.53 -10.66
C PRO A 10 15.12 -0.21 -10.10
N ALA A 11 14.55 0.91 -10.57
CA ALA A 11 14.93 2.24 -10.11
C ALA A 11 14.75 2.44 -8.59
N ALA A 12 13.99 1.58 -7.91
CA ALA A 12 13.91 1.51 -6.45
C ALA A 12 15.23 1.07 -5.78
N ALA A 13 16.10 0.34 -6.46
CA ALA A 13 17.44 0.01 -5.98
C ALA A 13 18.42 1.20 -6.02
N ARG A 14 18.09 2.27 -6.76
CA ARG A 14 18.83 3.54 -6.69
C ARG A 14 18.21 4.40 -5.60
N PRO A 15 18.93 4.69 -4.50
CA PRO A 15 18.41 5.57 -3.47
C PRO A 15 18.03 6.92 -4.12
N ARG A 16 16.74 7.25 -4.08
CA ARG A 16 16.21 8.51 -4.61
C ARG A 16 16.98 9.66 -3.96
N ARG A 17 17.59 10.52 -4.79
CA ARG A 17 18.14 11.82 -4.38
C ARG A 17 17.01 12.82 -4.12
N GLY A 18 16.13 12.51 -3.18
CA GLY A 18 15.31 13.52 -2.51
C GLY A 18 16.14 14.24 -1.44
N PRO A 19 15.62 15.32 -0.81
CA PRO A 19 16.24 15.86 0.40
C PRO A 19 16.48 14.69 1.34
N THR A 20 17.75 14.36 1.54
CA THR A 20 18.12 13.11 2.20
C THR A 20 17.51 13.12 3.59
N TRP A 21 16.96 12.01 4.07
CA TRP A 21 16.50 11.84 5.45
C TRP A 21 17.51 12.39 6.49
N ARG A 22 18.80 12.40 6.15
CA ARG A 22 19.91 13.06 6.88
C ARG A 22 19.72 14.57 7.07
N GLN A 23 19.19 15.28 6.08
CA GLN A 23 18.84 16.71 6.18
C GLN A 23 17.65 16.92 7.13
N GLY A 24 16.64 16.04 7.09
CA GLY A 24 15.53 16.08 8.06
C GLY A 24 16.03 15.88 9.48
N ALA A 25 16.84 14.83 9.71
CA ALA A 25 17.46 14.55 11.01
C ALA A 25 18.33 15.72 11.51
N ALA A 26 19.12 16.34 10.63
CA ALA A 26 19.97 17.47 10.97
C ALA A 26 19.15 18.72 11.37
N ILE A 27 18.05 19.00 10.66
CA ILE A 27 17.16 20.13 10.97
C ILE A 27 16.46 19.90 12.31
N THR A 28 15.94 18.69 12.55
CA THR A 28 15.29 18.36 13.83
C THR A 28 16.28 18.41 15.00
N ALA A 29 17.48 17.85 14.82
CA ALA A 29 18.54 17.92 15.83
C ALA A 29 18.93 19.38 16.13
N ALA A 30 19.15 20.20 15.10
CA ALA A 30 19.49 21.61 15.26
C ALA A 30 18.37 22.42 15.95
N GLY A 31 17.11 22.13 15.63
CA GLY A 31 15.95 22.72 16.29
C GLY A 31 15.88 22.38 17.77
N CYS A 32 15.98 21.10 18.13
CA CYS A 32 15.92 20.66 19.52
C CYS A 32 17.11 21.12 20.36
N THR A 33 18.34 21.17 19.80
CA THR A 33 19.50 21.71 20.51
C THR A 33 19.37 23.22 20.76
N SER A 34 18.79 23.96 19.82
CA SER A 34 18.55 25.40 19.99
C SER A 34 17.50 25.68 21.08
N LEU A 35 16.47 24.84 21.16
CA LEU A 35 15.42 24.92 22.19
C LEU A 35 15.95 24.54 23.58
N ALA A 36 16.83 23.52 23.67
CA ALA A 36 17.51 23.15 24.91
C ALA A 36 18.35 24.32 25.46
N ALA A 37 19.07 25.03 24.57
CA ALA A 37 19.86 26.20 24.95
C ALA A 37 18.99 27.37 25.43
N LEU A 38 17.83 27.60 24.80
CA LEU A 38 16.89 28.66 25.20
C LEU A 38 16.19 28.36 26.54
N ALA A 39 15.88 27.09 26.82
CA ALA A 39 15.28 26.67 28.08
C ALA A 39 16.21 26.85 29.29
N LEU A 40 17.53 26.79 29.07
CA LEU A 40 18.53 27.10 30.10
C LEU A 40 18.63 28.60 30.41
N LEU A 41 18.18 29.47 29.50
CA LEU A 41 18.40 30.92 29.59
C LEU A 41 17.18 31.73 30.03
N SER A 42 15.98 31.13 30.11
CA SER A 42 14.72 31.87 30.33
C SER A 42 13.91 31.35 31.54
N PRO A 43 13.61 32.19 32.55
CA PRO A 43 12.82 31.77 33.72
C PRO A 43 11.35 31.48 33.36
N ALA A 44 10.80 30.46 34.02
CA ALA A 44 9.42 29.94 34.14
C ALA A 44 8.34 30.32 33.10
N ALA A 45 8.15 31.59 32.76
CA ALA A 45 7.21 32.03 31.71
C ALA A 45 7.67 31.62 30.30
N GLY A 46 8.98 31.46 30.07
CA GLY A 46 9.52 30.98 28.79
C GLY A 46 9.14 29.53 28.46
N VAL A 47 8.96 28.68 29.47
CA VAL A 47 8.75 27.23 29.28
C VAL A 47 7.40 26.95 28.59
N VAL A 48 6.34 27.66 28.98
CA VAL A 48 5.00 27.49 28.37
C VAL A 48 4.99 27.98 26.93
N LEU A 49 5.61 29.14 26.65
CA LEU A 49 5.67 29.70 25.30
C LEU A 49 6.53 28.84 24.36
N VAL A 50 7.62 28.27 24.87
CA VAL A 50 8.49 27.35 24.13
C VAL A 50 7.79 26.00 23.89
N ALA A 51 7.05 25.47 24.86
CA ALA A 51 6.25 24.25 24.67
C ALA A 51 5.16 24.44 23.60
N LEU A 52 4.47 25.59 23.62
CA LEU A 52 3.49 25.95 22.59
C LEU A 52 4.13 26.16 21.21
N LEU A 53 5.32 26.75 21.14
CA LEU A 53 6.08 26.87 19.89
C LEU A 53 6.57 25.50 19.37
N CYS A 54 6.96 24.58 20.25
CA CYS A 54 7.30 23.21 19.88
C CYS A 54 6.07 22.47 19.33
N LEU A 55 4.93 22.55 20.01
CA LEU A 55 3.67 21.98 19.52
C LEU A 55 3.24 22.60 18.20
N GLY A 56 3.33 23.92 18.06
CA GLY A 56 2.97 24.64 16.84
C GLY A 56 3.90 24.32 15.66
N THR A 57 5.21 24.22 15.89
CA THR A 57 6.19 23.82 14.86
C THR A 57 6.04 22.35 14.48
N THR A 58 5.78 21.46 15.44
CA THR A 58 5.50 20.04 15.17
C THR A 58 4.21 19.92 14.35
N ALA A 59 3.14 20.64 14.73
CA ALA A 59 1.89 20.68 13.99
C ALA A 59 2.06 21.30 12.59
N ALA A 60 2.88 22.35 12.43
CA ALA A 60 3.16 22.98 11.15
C ALA A 60 4.00 22.07 10.24
N VAL A 61 5.00 21.36 10.77
CA VAL A 61 5.81 20.38 10.03
C VAL A 61 4.96 19.17 9.63
N LEU A 62 4.12 18.68 10.54
CA LEU A 62 3.12 17.63 10.25
C LEU A 62 2.11 18.11 9.20
N GLY A 63 1.67 19.37 9.26
CA GLY A 63 0.79 20.00 8.28
C GLY A 63 1.42 20.20 6.91
N LEU A 64 2.68 20.65 6.84
CA LEU A 64 3.46 20.79 5.60
C LEU A 64 3.82 19.43 4.98
N ALA A 65 4.04 18.40 5.80
CA ALA A 65 4.22 17.02 5.34
C ALA A 65 2.90 16.43 4.81
N SER A 66 1.78 16.71 5.49
CA SER A 66 0.41 16.35 5.08
C SER A 66 0.05 16.97 3.71
N LEU A 67 0.34 18.26 3.51
CA LEU A 67 0.09 18.95 2.23
C LEU A 67 0.92 18.42 1.06
N ARG A 68 1.97 17.63 1.30
CA ARG A 68 2.84 17.05 0.28
C ARG A 68 2.36 15.70 -0.29
N GLY A 69 1.17 15.23 0.08
CA GLY A 69 0.48 14.13 -0.58
C GLY A 69 1.13 12.74 -0.40
N SER A 70 1.99 12.57 0.60
CA SER A 70 2.55 11.27 1.01
C SER A 70 1.65 10.66 2.09
N PHE A 71 0.39 10.42 1.74
CA PHE A 71 -0.69 10.02 2.64
C PHE A 71 -0.87 8.50 2.57
N THR A 72 -0.47 7.75 3.61
CA THR A 72 -1.33 6.81 4.40
C THR A 72 -0.55 5.76 5.22
N ASP A 73 0.62 5.28 4.80
CA ASP A 73 1.19 4.06 5.45
C ASP A 73 2.04 4.29 6.72
N ASP A 74 2.59 5.48 6.93
CA ASP A 74 3.51 5.74 8.06
C ASP A 74 2.88 6.45 9.27
N TRP A 75 1.58 6.80 9.22
CA TRP A 75 0.94 7.54 10.33
C TRP A 75 0.81 6.72 11.59
N ALA A 76 0.47 5.43 11.47
CA ALA A 76 0.37 4.54 12.63
C ALA A 76 1.73 4.38 13.30
N ASP A 77 2.81 4.21 12.52
CA ASP A 77 4.16 4.04 13.06
C ASP A 77 4.69 5.33 13.69
N LEU A 78 4.45 6.48 13.05
CA LEU A 78 4.88 7.79 13.56
C LEU A 78 4.08 8.22 14.80
N VAL A 79 2.77 7.96 14.84
CA VAL A 79 1.94 8.16 16.04
C VAL A 79 2.35 7.21 17.14
N MET A 80 2.59 5.92 16.84
CA MET A 80 3.05 4.95 17.84
C MET A 80 4.41 5.36 18.42
N HIS A 81 5.35 5.82 17.58
CA HIS A 81 6.67 6.27 18.02
C HIS A 81 6.59 7.58 18.80
N ALA A 82 5.74 8.53 18.41
CA ALA A 82 5.49 9.75 19.20
C ALA A 82 4.81 9.44 20.53
N PHE A 83 3.88 8.49 20.54
CA PHE A 83 3.12 8.06 21.72
C PHE A 83 4.00 7.33 22.74
N TRP A 84 5.02 6.57 22.30
CA TRP A 84 5.98 5.94 23.21
C TRP A 84 7.18 6.81 23.56
N ALA A 85 7.63 7.69 22.65
CA ALA A 85 8.76 8.57 22.88
C ALA A 85 8.46 9.60 23.98
N LEU A 86 7.22 10.09 24.08
CA LEU A 86 6.83 11.05 25.10
C LEU A 86 6.90 10.48 26.53
N PRO A 87 6.23 9.37 26.89
CA PRO A 87 6.36 8.77 28.22
C PRO A 87 7.78 8.33 28.54
N ALA A 88 8.49 7.71 27.59
CA ALA A 88 9.86 7.24 27.82
C ALA A 88 10.85 8.39 28.06
N SER A 89 10.72 9.49 27.30
CA SER A 89 11.52 10.69 27.56
C SER A 89 11.15 11.34 28.88
N THR A 90 9.87 11.37 29.25
CA THR A 90 9.42 11.92 30.55
C THR A 90 10.01 11.14 31.72
N VAL A 91 9.97 9.80 31.67
CA VAL A 91 10.56 8.92 32.69
C VAL A 91 12.08 9.05 32.73
N GLY A 92 12.74 9.10 31.58
CA GLY A 92 14.19 9.30 31.49
C GLY A 92 14.64 10.63 32.09
N VAL A 93 13.87 11.70 31.90
CA VAL A 93 14.15 13.02 32.47
C VAL A 93 13.94 13.05 33.97
N LEU A 94 12.84 12.47 34.44
CA LEU A 94 12.57 12.37 35.87
C LEU A 94 13.67 11.56 36.56
N GLY A 95 14.12 10.45 35.97
CA GLY A 95 15.23 9.65 36.47
C GLY A 95 16.59 10.37 36.41
N ALA A 96 16.87 11.11 35.33
CA ALA A 96 18.10 11.89 35.23
C ALA A 96 18.13 13.04 36.23
N ARG A 97 16.99 13.71 36.46
CA ARG A 97 16.84 14.78 37.47
C ARG A 97 17.12 14.24 38.87
N THR A 98 16.52 13.12 39.24
CA THR A 98 16.73 12.54 40.58
C THR A 98 18.19 12.12 40.81
N LEU A 99 18.85 11.59 39.78
CA LEU A 99 20.28 11.26 39.85
C LEU A 99 21.18 12.51 39.89
N LEU A 100 20.87 13.55 39.11
CA LEU A 100 21.61 14.82 39.15
C LEU A 100 21.45 15.53 40.50
N ASP A 101 20.24 15.58 41.05
CA ASP A 101 19.96 16.20 42.34
C ASP A 101 20.74 15.51 43.48
N GLN A 102 20.92 14.19 43.39
CA GLN A 102 21.76 13.43 44.32
C GLN A 102 23.27 13.70 44.13
N ALA A 103 23.73 13.91 42.90
CA ALA A 103 25.14 14.08 42.59
C ALA A 103 25.65 15.52 42.75
N LEU A 104 24.81 16.52 42.47
CA LEU A 104 25.19 17.94 42.36
C LEU A 104 24.66 18.82 43.51
N GLY A 105 24.10 18.21 44.56
CA GLY A 105 23.41 18.87 45.67
C GLY A 105 23.98 20.21 46.19
N PRO A 106 25.31 20.43 46.29
CA PRO A 106 25.84 21.73 46.69
C PRO A 106 26.20 22.69 45.54
N VAL A 107 26.33 22.21 44.30
CA VAL A 107 26.81 22.99 43.13
C VAL A 107 25.66 23.53 42.26
N GLY A 108 24.45 22.97 42.40
CA GLY A 108 23.28 23.36 41.61
C GLY A 108 22.83 24.82 41.75
N ALA A 109 23.29 25.54 42.79
CA ALA A 109 22.98 26.96 42.98
C ALA A 109 23.70 27.90 42.00
N ALA A 110 24.74 27.44 41.30
CA ALA A 110 25.57 28.27 40.42
C ALA A 110 25.12 28.28 38.95
N VAL A 111 24.21 27.39 38.55
CA VAL A 111 23.74 27.28 37.17
C VAL A 111 22.32 27.85 37.07
N PRO A 112 22.12 29.04 36.48
CA PRO A 112 20.78 29.55 36.22
C PRO A 112 20.12 28.66 35.14
N GLY A 113 18.96 28.08 35.48
CA GLY A 113 18.16 27.24 34.58
C GLY A 113 17.71 25.95 35.25
N ASP A 114 16.61 25.36 34.79
CA ASP A 114 16.14 24.06 35.30
C ASP A 114 16.82 22.93 34.50
N PRO A 115 17.81 22.20 35.08
CA PRO A 115 18.55 21.14 34.40
C PRO A 115 17.64 20.00 33.93
N ALA A 116 16.48 19.80 34.57
CA ALA A 116 15.51 18.82 34.13
C ALA A 116 14.90 19.17 32.77
N THR A 117 14.67 20.46 32.51
CA THR A 117 14.12 20.93 31.23
C THR A 117 15.14 20.75 30.11
N ALA A 118 16.43 21.00 30.36
CA ALA A 118 17.50 20.77 29.39
C ALA A 118 17.70 19.28 29.09
N ALA A 119 17.65 18.42 30.11
CA ALA A 119 17.68 16.96 29.93
C ALA A 119 16.49 16.47 29.10
N LEU A 120 15.31 17.08 29.25
CA LEU A 120 14.11 16.74 28.47
C LEU A 120 14.25 17.09 27.00
N TYR A 121 14.76 18.28 26.68
CA TYR A 121 15.01 18.65 25.29
C TYR A 121 16.12 17.80 24.65
N LEU A 122 17.17 17.44 25.39
CA LEU A 122 18.22 16.55 24.88
C LEU A 122 17.73 15.12 24.67
N THR A 123 16.89 14.61 25.59
CA THR A 123 16.30 13.27 25.47
C THR A 123 15.29 13.22 24.33
N ALA A 124 14.48 14.26 24.14
CA ALA A 124 13.59 14.41 22.99
C ALA A 124 14.39 14.56 21.68
N ALA A 125 15.52 15.28 21.68
CA ALA A 125 16.41 15.39 20.53
C ALA A 125 17.04 14.03 20.18
N ALA A 126 17.53 13.30 21.17
CA ALA A 126 18.15 11.98 21.00
C ALA A 126 17.14 10.92 20.58
N GLY A 127 15.94 10.91 21.19
CA GLY A 127 14.83 10.01 20.84
C GLY A 127 14.24 10.30 19.46
N GLY A 128 14.02 11.58 19.14
CA GLY A 128 13.57 12.02 17.83
C GLY A 128 14.60 11.72 16.74
N ALA A 129 15.88 11.98 17.00
CA ALA A 129 16.96 11.57 16.08
C ALA A 129 17.00 10.05 15.93
N GLY A 130 16.91 9.27 17.01
CA GLY A 130 16.91 7.80 16.96
C GLY A 130 15.75 7.21 16.15
N ALA A 131 14.55 7.78 16.28
CA ALA A 131 13.37 7.39 15.50
C ALA A 131 13.51 7.78 14.01
N ILE A 132 14.10 8.94 13.71
CA ILE A 132 14.35 9.41 12.32
C ILE A 132 15.56 8.68 11.68
N LEU A 133 16.50 8.17 12.48
CA LEU A 133 17.71 7.47 12.05
C LEU A 133 17.45 6.01 11.66
N ARG A 134 16.30 5.43 12.00
CA ARG A 134 15.92 4.10 11.49
C ARG A 134 15.21 4.29 10.14
N PRO A 135 15.76 3.77 9.03
CA PRO A 135 14.94 3.54 7.85
C PRO A 135 13.71 2.75 8.31
N GLY A 136 12.51 3.22 7.99
CA GLY A 136 11.28 2.50 8.28
C GLY A 136 11.47 1.04 7.89
N MET A 137 11.14 0.12 8.79
CA MET A 137 11.42 -1.31 8.63
C MET A 137 10.95 -1.82 7.26
N VAL A 138 9.84 -1.27 6.75
CA VAL A 138 9.30 -1.53 5.41
C VAL A 138 10.24 -1.10 4.29
N ALA A 139 10.84 0.10 4.33
CA ALA A 139 11.79 0.56 3.31
C ALA A 139 13.11 -0.25 3.33
N ARG A 140 13.53 -0.70 4.52
CA ARG A 140 14.72 -1.56 4.67
C ARG A 140 14.45 -2.96 4.15
N LEU A 141 13.37 -3.60 4.61
CA LEU A 141 12.94 -4.91 4.13
C LEU A 141 12.67 -4.87 2.63
N ALA A 142 12.10 -3.76 2.15
CA ALA A 142 12.00 -3.50 0.73
C ALA A 142 13.40 -3.55 0.10
N SER A 143 14.33 -2.67 0.46
CA SER A 143 15.65 -2.68 -0.18
C SER A 143 16.41 -4.03 -0.07
N GLU A 144 16.19 -4.78 1.01
CA GLU A 144 16.84 -6.06 1.30
C GLU A 144 16.24 -7.22 0.48
N TYR A 145 14.95 -7.14 0.16
CA TYR A 145 14.23 -8.15 -0.64
C TYR A 145 13.84 -7.64 -2.03
N ALA A 146 14.46 -6.56 -2.54
CA ALA A 146 14.05 -5.89 -3.78
C ALA A 146 14.05 -6.81 -5.03
N ASP A 147 14.78 -7.91 -4.99
CA ASP A 147 14.79 -8.94 -6.05
C ASP A 147 13.70 -10.03 -5.86
N ARG A 148 12.86 -9.90 -4.83
CA ARG A 148 11.85 -10.90 -4.40
C ARG A 148 10.43 -10.37 -4.29
N TYR A 149 10.21 -9.08 -4.50
CA TYR A 149 8.88 -8.49 -4.61
C TYR A 149 8.93 -7.34 -5.63
N VAL A 150 7.78 -7.02 -6.23
CA VAL A 150 7.61 -5.87 -7.12
C VAL A 150 6.56 -4.97 -6.51
N LEU A 151 6.83 -3.67 -6.41
CA LEU A 151 5.91 -2.72 -5.84
C LEU A 151 5.18 -1.93 -6.93
N PRO A 152 3.93 -1.48 -6.68
CA PRO A 152 3.26 -0.53 -7.57
C PRO A 152 4.11 0.73 -7.85
N GLN A 153 4.88 1.20 -6.87
CA GLN A 153 5.77 2.36 -7.02
C GLN A 153 6.93 2.09 -7.99
N ASP A 154 7.28 0.82 -8.24
CA ASP A 154 8.27 0.48 -9.24
C ASP A 154 7.76 0.80 -10.65
N PHE A 155 6.45 0.77 -10.88
CA PHE A 155 5.82 1.13 -12.15
C PHE A 155 5.55 2.63 -12.32
N GLY A 156 5.63 3.44 -11.26
CA GLY A 156 5.54 4.89 -11.36
C GLY A 156 4.96 5.58 -10.12
N ARG A 157 4.47 6.82 -10.27
CA ARG A 157 3.88 7.55 -9.15
C ARG A 157 2.42 7.12 -9.00
N THR A 158 2.10 6.46 -7.88
CA THR A 158 0.76 5.97 -7.54
C THR A 158 -0.31 7.07 -7.37
N HIS A 159 0.08 8.35 -7.24
CA HIS A 159 -0.80 9.45 -6.82
C HIS A 159 -0.94 10.59 -7.82
N GLY A 160 -0.43 10.43 -9.05
CA GLY A 160 -0.79 11.31 -10.16
C GLY A 160 -1.79 10.58 -11.03
N TYR A 161 -2.75 11.31 -11.63
CA TYR A 161 -3.46 10.83 -12.82
C TYR A 161 -2.46 10.68 -13.99
N ALA A 162 -1.49 9.77 -13.86
CA ALA A 162 -0.72 9.30 -14.98
C ALA A 162 -1.74 8.62 -15.89
N SER A 163 -2.06 9.27 -17.01
CA SER A 163 -3.00 8.70 -17.96
C SER A 163 -2.52 7.31 -18.39
N ARG A 164 -3.43 6.41 -18.77
CA ARG A 164 -3.12 5.09 -19.36
C ARG A 164 -2.03 5.16 -20.45
N ASN A 165 -1.87 6.33 -21.08
CA ASN A 165 -0.90 6.61 -22.13
C ASN A 165 0.53 6.85 -21.61
N GLU A 166 0.70 7.34 -20.38
CA GLU A 166 2.02 7.67 -19.82
C GLU A 166 2.71 6.43 -19.26
N GLU A 167 1.98 5.60 -18.51
CA GLU A 167 2.50 4.41 -17.82
C GLU A 167 1.63 3.15 -18.10
N PRO A 168 1.55 2.69 -19.35
CA PRO A 168 0.74 1.51 -19.74
C PRO A 168 1.10 0.23 -18.97
N GLU A 169 2.38 0.05 -18.60
CA GLU A 169 2.80 -1.12 -17.82
C GLU A 169 2.25 -1.12 -16.38
N ALA A 170 2.04 0.07 -15.79
CA ALA A 170 1.44 0.19 -14.46
C ALA A 170 -0.02 -0.27 -14.47
N HIS A 171 -0.75 0.05 -15.54
CA HIS A 171 -2.13 -0.39 -15.71
C HIS A 171 -2.24 -1.91 -15.91
N LEU A 172 -1.35 -2.50 -16.71
CA LEU A 172 -1.29 -3.97 -16.87
C LEU A 172 -0.97 -4.66 -15.55
N PHE A 173 -0.03 -4.13 -14.76
CA PHE A 173 0.30 -4.66 -13.45
C PHE A 173 -0.88 -4.56 -12.48
N ALA A 174 -1.57 -3.42 -12.40
CA ALA A 174 -2.75 -3.27 -11.55
C ALA A 174 -3.88 -4.25 -11.93
N ALA A 175 -4.13 -4.44 -13.24
CA ALA A 175 -5.13 -5.39 -13.72
C ALA A 175 -4.76 -6.84 -13.36
N LEU A 176 -3.47 -7.18 -13.44
CA LEU A 176 -2.94 -8.47 -13.03
C LEU A 176 -3.13 -8.73 -11.52
N GLN A 177 -2.79 -7.77 -10.66
CA GLN A 177 -3.03 -7.86 -9.22
C GLN A 177 -4.51 -8.04 -8.90
N GLN A 178 -5.38 -7.23 -9.52
CA GLN A 178 -6.82 -7.32 -9.35
C GLN A 178 -7.36 -8.70 -9.79
N ALA A 179 -6.79 -9.31 -10.83
CA ALA A 179 -7.17 -10.65 -11.25
C ALA A 179 -6.81 -11.70 -10.17
N THR A 180 -5.61 -11.64 -9.59
CA THR A 180 -5.21 -12.50 -8.48
C THR A 180 -6.11 -12.28 -7.26
N ASP A 181 -6.34 -11.03 -6.85
CA ASP A 181 -7.17 -10.68 -5.69
C ASP A 181 -8.59 -11.25 -5.81
N ARG A 182 -9.19 -11.18 -7.00
CA ARG A 182 -10.52 -11.75 -7.27
C ARG A 182 -10.55 -13.27 -7.13
N VAL A 183 -9.47 -13.95 -7.53
CA VAL A 183 -9.37 -15.41 -7.37
C VAL A 183 -9.20 -15.78 -5.90
N GLU A 184 -8.39 -15.02 -5.15
CA GLU A 184 -8.25 -15.20 -3.70
C GLU A 184 -9.56 -14.93 -2.95
N GLU A 185 -10.30 -13.89 -3.35
CA GLU A 185 -11.64 -13.62 -2.86
C GLU A 185 -12.59 -14.78 -3.18
N GLY A 186 -12.54 -15.31 -4.40
CA GLY A 186 -13.30 -16.49 -4.83
C GLY A 186 -13.08 -17.70 -3.92
N VAL A 187 -11.81 -18.03 -3.62
CA VAL A 187 -11.48 -19.13 -2.69
C VAL A 187 -12.09 -18.91 -1.31
N ARG A 188 -12.04 -17.68 -0.79
CA ARG A 188 -12.57 -17.36 0.55
C ARG A 188 -14.09 -17.37 0.60
N VAL A 189 -14.75 -16.86 -0.44
CA VAL A 189 -16.20 -16.63 -0.46
C VAL A 189 -16.95 -17.88 -0.93
N LEU A 190 -16.49 -18.53 -1.99
CA LEU A 190 -17.17 -19.69 -2.57
C LEU A 190 -16.81 -21.00 -1.85
N GLY A 191 -15.64 -21.05 -1.18
CA GLY A 191 -15.22 -22.22 -0.39
C GLY A 191 -15.13 -23.48 -1.24
N ASP A 192 -15.71 -24.57 -0.76
CA ASP A 192 -15.63 -25.90 -1.38
C ASP A 192 -16.26 -25.99 -2.78
N SER A 193 -17.13 -25.05 -3.16
CA SER A 193 -17.70 -25.01 -4.51
C SER A 193 -16.71 -24.48 -5.56
N PHE A 194 -15.58 -23.90 -5.14
CA PHE A 194 -14.55 -23.34 -6.00
C PHE A 194 -13.16 -23.87 -5.65
N ASP A 195 -12.77 -24.99 -6.28
CA ASP A 195 -11.42 -25.54 -6.14
C ASP A 195 -10.41 -24.80 -7.03
N ALA A 196 -9.68 -23.86 -6.42
CA ALA A 196 -8.54 -23.19 -7.05
C ALA A 196 -7.18 -23.71 -6.56
N ALA A 197 -7.12 -24.87 -5.89
CA ALA A 197 -5.88 -25.37 -5.26
C ALA A 197 -4.75 -25.56 -6.27
N GLN A 198 -5.07 -25.92 -7.52
CA GLN A 198 -4.09 -26.05 -8.59
C GLN A 198 -3.86 -24.74 -9.35
N THR A 199 -4.90 -23.93 -9.55
CA THR A 199 -4.84 -22.73 -10.40
C THR A 199 -4.19 -21.55 -9.69
N LEU A 200 -4.48 -21.34 -8.41
CA LEU A 200 -3.99 -20.17 -7.66
C LEU A 200 -2.45 -20.13 -7.51
N PRO A 201 -1.75 -21.23 -7.20
CA PRO A 201 -0.29 -21.22 -7.21
C PRO A 201 0.30 -20.88 -8.58
N LEU A 202 -0.26 -21.43 -9.66
CA LEU A 202 0.17 -21.13 -11.03
C LEU A 202 -0.08 -19.66 -11.40
N LEU A 203 -1.20 -19.09 -10.96
CA LEU A 203 -1.54 -17.70 -11.16
C LEU A 203 -0.55 -16.76 -10.44
N ARG A 204 -0.21 -17.05 -9.18
CA ARG A 204 0.78 -16.26 -8.42
C ARG A 204 2.18 -16.34 -9.03
N GLU A 205 2.56 -17.51 -9.53
CA GLU A 205 3.81 -17.68 -10.28
C GLU A 205 3.80 -16.88 -11.59
N GLU A 206 2.68 -16.87 -12.32
CA GLU A 206 2.53 -16.02 -13.51
C GLU A 206 2.54 -14.55 -13.20
N GLU A 207 1.87 -14.15 -12.12
CA GLU A 207 1.85 -12.77 -11.68
C GLU A 207 3.27 -12.28 -11.45
N TRP A 208 4.08 -13.06 -10.74
CA TRP A 208 5.49 -12.75 -10.55
C TRP A 208 6.25 -12.64 -11.86
N ARG A 209 6.11 -13.63 -12.76
CA ARG A 209 6.79 -13.65 -14.06
C ARG A 209 6.43 -12.43 -14.92
N LEU A 210 5.15 -12.15 -15.06
CA LEU A 210 4.64 -11.02 -15.84
C LEU A 210 5.05 -9.67 -15.23
N SER A 211 5.07 -9.56 -13.90
CA SER A 211 5.54 -8.34 -13.22
C SER A 211 6.99 -8.01 -13.58
N GLN A 212 7.87 -9.02 -13.60
CA GLN A 212 9.26 -8.85 -14.01
C GLN A 212 9.38 -8.48 -15.50
N GLU A 213 8.58 -9.11 -16.36
CA GLU A 213 8.55 -8.80 -17.79
C GLU A 213 8.05 -7.37 -18.06
N LEU A 214 7.03 -6.92 -17.34
CA LEU A 214 6.49 -5.55 -17.41
C LEU A 214 7.52 -4.51 -16.92
N LEU A 215 8.25 -4.79 -15.83
CA LEU A 215 9.34 -3.92 -15.37
C LEU A 215 10.45 -3.80 -16.41
N ARG A 216 10.83 -4.92 -17.03
CA ARG A 216 11.82 -4.96 -18.10
C ARG A 216 11.34 -4.18 -19.33
N LEU A 217 10.08 -4.36 -19.74
CA LEU A 217 9.48 -3.61 -20.84
C LEU A 217 9.53 -2.10 -20.56
N ARG A 218 9.11 -1.69 -19.37
CA ARG A 218 9.15 -0.28 -18.95
C ARG A 218 10.57 0.30 -18.96
N SER A 219 11.56 -0.47 -18.49
CA SER A 219 12.97 -0.07 -18.57
C SER A 219 13.40 0.19 -20.01
N LEU A 220 13.10 -0.75 -20.92
CA LEU A 220 13.44 -0.63 -22.34
C LEU A 220 12.71 0.54 -23.01
N ARG A 221 11.42 0.73 -22.71
CA ARG A 221 10.64 1.86 -23.22
C ARG A 221 11.23 3.20 -22.77
N ARG A 222 11.61 3.32 -21.50
CA ARG A 222 12.25 4.54 -20.96
C ARG A 222 13.61 4.81 -21.59
N GLU A 223 14.44 3.77 -21.75
CA GLU A 223 15.73 3.88 -22.43
C GLU A 223 15.56 4.34 -23.88
N LEU A 224 14.55 3.79 -24.59
CA LEU A 224 14.24 4.17 -25.95
C LEU A 224 13.77 5.63 -26.05
N VAL A 225 12.88 6.07 -25.16
CA VAL A 225 12.43 7.47 -25.09
C VAL A 225 13.61 8.41 -24.83
N ALA A 226 14.54 8.05 -23.95
CA ALA A 226 15.74 8.83 -23.69
C ALA A 226 16.63 8.91 -24.94
N ARG A 227 16.94 7.77 -25.58
CA ARG A 227 17.73 7.71 -26.81
C ARG A 227 17.12 8.52 -27.96
N ARG A 228 15.78 8.49 -28.09
CA ARG A 228 15.07 9.27 -29.09
C ARG A 228 15.16 10.77 -28.84
N ARG A 229 15.10 11.20 -27.57
CA ARG A 229 15.32 12.61 -27.19
C ARG A 229 16.75 13.08 -27.43
N GLU A 230 17.72 12.19 -27.28
CA GLU A 230 19.15 12.45 -27.51
C GLU A 230 19.57 12.29 -28.98
N ALA A 231 18.67 11.88 -29.87
CA ALA A 231 18.98 11.63 -31.27
C ALA A 231 19.40 12.92 -31.98
N VAL A 232 20.63 12.93 -32.50
CA VAL A 232 21.23 14.10 -33.16
C VAL A 232 20.77 14.32 -34.60
N SER A 233 20.07 13.34 -35.19
CA SER A 233 19.56 13.43 -36.57
C SER A 233 18.37 12.50 -36.80
N GLU A 234 17.60 12.78 -37.86
CA GLU A 234 16.49 11.91 -38.28
C GLU A 234 16.97 10.50 -38.67
N GLN A 235 18.20 10.37 -39.18
CA GLN A 235 18.78 9.08 -39.52
C GLN A 235 18.99 8.23 -38.27
N VAL A 236 19.42 8.83 -37.15
CA VAL A 236 19.54 8.16 -35.85
C VAL A 236 18.15 7.76 -35.33
N THR A 237 17.15 8.63 -35.47
CA THR A 237 15.76 8.29 -35.10
C THR A 237 15.23 7.12 -35.92
N ARG A 238 15.44 7.09 -37.25
CA ARG A 238 15.06 5.95 -38.10
C ARG A 238 15.77 4.66 -37.70
N ALA A 239 17.03 4.73 -37.25
CA ALA A 239 17.75 3.56 -36.77
C ALA A 239 17.17 2.97 -35.46
N LEU A 240 16.38 3.73 -34.70
CA LEU A 240 15.69 3.24 -33.50
C LEU A 240 14.36 2.53 -33.81
N GLN A 241 13.80 2.68 -35.01
CA GLN A 241 12.49 2.14 -35.39
C GLN A 241 12.34 0.62 -35.13
N PRO A 242 13.32 -0.25 -35.46
CA PRO A 242 13.19 -1.68 -35.16
C PRO A 242 13.10 -1.98 -33.65
N GLN A 243 13.71 -1.14 -32.80
CA GLN A 243 13.60 -1.27 -31.35
C GLN A 243 12.22 -0.82 -30.86
N GLU A 244 11.65 0.23 -31.47
CA GLU A 244 10.27 0.67 -31.19
C GLU A 244 9.26 -0.43 -31.53
N GLU A 245 9.39 -1.03 -32.70
CA GLU A 245 8.54 -2.13 -33.15
C GLU A 245 8.69 -3.38 -32.27
N ALA A 246 9.90 -3.68 -31.79
CA ALA A 246 10.12 -4.78 -30.85
C ALA A 246 9.46 -4.53 -29.48
N VAL A 247 9.58 -3.32 -28.95
CA VAL A 247 8.92 -2.90 -27.69
C VAL A 247 7.39 -2.93 -27.85
N ALA A 248 6.86 -2.47 -28.98
CA ALA A 248 5.42 -2.49 -29.25
C ALA A 248 4.86 -3.92 -29.31
N ARG A 249 5.53 -4.83 -30.04
CA ARG A 249 5.13 -6.26 -30.09
C ARG A 249 5.20 -6.93 -28.72
N ALA A 250 6.24 -6.62 -27.93
CA ALA A 250 6.35 -7.13 -26.57
C ALA A 250 5.20 -6.62 -25.67
N HIS A 251 4.84 -5.34 -25.81
CA HIS A 251 3.71 -4.76 -25.09
C HIS A 251 2.37 -5.43 -25.45
N GLU A 252 2.11 -5.65 -26.74
CA GLU A 252 0.90 -6.32 -27.22
C GLU A 252 0.81 -7.76 -26.69
N ALA A 253 1.90 -8.53 -26.78
CA ALA A 253 1.96 -9.90 -26.27
C ALA A 253 1.74 -9.98 -24.74
N LEU A 254 2.30 -9.04 -23.97
CA LEU A 254 2.05 -8.96 -22.53
C LEU A 254 0.61 -8.54 -22.22
N THR A 255 0.03 -7.64 -23.02
CA THR A 255 -1.36 -7.21 -22.89
C THR A 255 -2.32 -8.39 -23.10
N GLU A 256 -2.08 -9.20 -24.12
CA GLU A 256 -2.86 -10.41 -24.39
C GLU A 256 -2.77 -11.42 -23.24
N ARG A 257 -1.55 -11.70 -22.76
CA ARG A 257 -1.33 -12.62 -21.63
C ARG A 257 -2.00 -12.14 -20.34
N VAL A 258 -1.87 -10.87 -20.00
CA VAL A 258 -2.58 -10.26 -18.86
C VAL A 258 -4.10 -10.34 -19.09
N GLY A 259 -4.57 -10.09 -20.31
CA GLY A 259 -5.98 -10.19 -20.71
C GLY A 259 -6.60 -11.57 -20.45
N VAL A 260 -5.85 -12.65 -20.67
CA VAL A 260 -6.29 -14.02 -20.35
C VAL A 260 -6.49 -14.19 -18.83
N LEU A 261 -5.54 -13.71 -18.02
CA LEU A 261 -5.60 -13.80 -16.57
C LEU A 261 -6.72 -12.93 -15.99
N THR A 262 -6.87 -11.69 -16.49
CA THR A 262 -7.97 -10.81 -16.08
C THR A 262 -9.32 -11.40 -16.46
N GLY A 263 -9.44 -12.00 -17.65
CA GLY A 263 -10.66 -12.70 -18.06
C GLY A 263 -11.04 -13.85 -17.13
N TYR A 264 -10.07 -14.57 -16.57
CA TYR A 264 -10.33 -15.55 -15.52
C TYR A 264 -10.81 -14.88 -14.23
N GLY A 265 -10.10 -13.84 -13.76
CA GLY A 265 -10.49 -13.08 -12.56
C GLY A 265 -11.91 -12.50 -12.65
N GLU A 266 -12.33 -12.00 -13.81
CA GLU A 266 -13.70 -11.50 -14.02
C GLU A 266 -14.77 -12.58 -13.88
N ARG A 267 -14.53 -13.81 -14.39
CA ARG A 267 -15.48 -14.92 -14.22
C ARG A 267 -15.62 -15.33 -12.76
N VAL A 268 -14.51 -15.35 -12.02
CA VAL A 268 -14.54 -15.62 -10.57
C VAL A 268 -15.28 -14.52 -9.84
N HIS A 269 -15.04 -13.26 -10.19
CA HIS A 269 -15.76 -12.12 -9.60
C HIS A 269 -17.26 -12.18 -9.86
N ALA A 270 -17.69 -12.56 -11.07
CA ALA A 270 -19.10 -12.79 -11.39
C ALA A 270 -19.70 -13.90 -10.52
N ALA A 271 -19.00 -15.03 -10.33
CA ALA A 271 -19.45 -16.12 -9.47
C ALA A 271 -19.57 -15.68 -7.99
N VAL A 272 -18.59 -14.92 -7.47
CA VAL A 272 -18.64 -14.34 -6.13
C VAL A 272 -19.83 -13.39 -5.97
N THR A 273 -20.11 -12.58 -6.98
CA THR A 273 -21.22 -11.63 -6.96
C THR A 273 -22.56 -12.36 -6.90
N ALA A 274 -22.77 -13.36 -7.77
CA ALA A 274 -23.97 -14.18 -7.76
C ALA A 274 -24.15 -14.99 -6.46
N HIS A 275 -23.05 -15.42 -5.82
CA HIS A 275 -23.14 -16.05 -4.51
C HIS A 275 -23.64 -15.09 -3.43
N ARG A 276 -23.12 -13.85 -3.39
CA ARG A 276 -23.59 -12.83 -2.45
C ARG A 276 -25.05 -12.44 -2.70
N GLU A 277 -25.46 -12.34 -3.95
CA GLU A 277 -26.86 -12.09 -4.32
C GLU A 277 -27.77 -13.23 -3.82
N TRP A 278 -27.36 -14.49 -4.01
CA TRP A 278 -28.09 -15.64 -3.48
C TRP A 278 -28.17 -15.62 -1.94
N GLU A 279 -27.08 -15.33 -1.23
CA GLU A 279 -27.08 -15.21 0.23
C GLU A 279 -28.07 -14.12 0.70
N GLN A 280 -28.11 -12.97 0.02
CA GLN A 280 -29.05 -11.90 0.32
C GLN A 280 -30.50 -12.29 0.05
N CYS A 281 -30.78 -12.97 -1.07
CA CYS A 281 -32.11 -13.51 -1.36
C CYS A 281 -32.55 -14.51 -0.29
N GLN A 282 -31.66 -15.41 0.13
CA GLN A 282 -31.95 -16.38 1.19
C GLN A 282 -32.24 -15.67 2.52
N GLU A 283 -31.43 -14.69 2.90
CA GLU A 283 -31.61 -13.91 4.12
C GLU A 283 -32.96 -13.15 4.12
N ILE A 284 -33.38 -12.62 2.96
CA ILE A 284 -34.69 -11.99 2.79
C ILE A 284 -35.82 -13.02 2.95
N ALA A 285 -35.71 -14.17 2.29
CA ALA A 285 -36.70 -15.23 2.35
C ALA A 285 -36.86 -15.80 3.77
N ASP A 286 -35.76 -16.01 4.49
CA ASP A 286 -35.77 -16.51 5.87
C ASP A 286 -36.50 -15.57 6.82
N ARG A 287 -36.44 -14.25 6.59
CA ARG A 287 -37.13 -13.25 7.39
C ARG A 287 -38.55 -12.93 6.92
N ALA A 288 -38.97 -13.40 5.75
CA ALA A 288 -40.28 -13.10 5.19
C ALA A 288 -41.43 -13.54 6.12
N GLY A 289 -41.25 -14.65 6.86
CA GLY A 289 -42.20 -15.13 7.87
C GLY A 289 -42.41 -14.14 9.03
N ASP A 290 -41.32 -13.59 9.58
CA ASP A 290 -41.39 -12.62 10.68
C ASP A 290 -42.14 -11.34 10.26
N TYR A 291 -41.91 -10.88 9.03
CA TYR A 291 -42.62 -9.72 8.49
C TYR A 291 -44.09 -10.03 8.18
N ALA A 292 -44.41 -11.24 7.70
CA ALA A 292 -45.79 -11.69 7.51
C ALA A 292 -46.54 -11.75 8.85
N ASP A 293 -45.92 -12.28 9.91
CA ASP A 293 -46.50 -12.34 11.25
C ASP A 293 -46.69 -10.94 11.86
N LEU A 294 -45.73 -10.02 11.65
CA LEU A 294 -45.88 -8.62 12.04
C LEU A 294 -47.03 -7.95 11.29
N ALA A 295 -47.17 -8.20 9.99
CA ALA A 295 -48.24 -7.67 9.17
C ALA A 295 -49.61 -8.22 9.61
N LEU A 296 -49.73 -9.52 9.88
CA LEU A 296 -50.96 -10.15 10.39
C LEU A 296 -51.36 -9.64 11.78
N SER A 297 -50.39 -9.35 12.65
CA SER A 297 -50.65 -8.83 13.99
C SER A 297 -50.95 -7.32 14.00
N SER A 298 -50.48 -6.57 13.00
CA SER A 298 -50.64 -5.10 12.90
C SER A 298 -51.79 -4.66 11.99
N ALA A 299 -52.15 -5.46 10.98
CA ALA A 299 -53.23 -5.17 10.04
C ALA A 299 -54.49 -5.98 10.36
N ARG A 300 -55.67 -5.40 10.10
CA ARG A 300 -56.94 -6.16 10.01
C ARG A 300 -57.04 -6.99 8.71
N GLU A 301 -56.02 -6.96 7.87
CA GLU A 301 -56.04 -7.48 6.51
C GLU A 301 -55.07 -8.66 6.38
N GLN A 302 -55.53 -9.72 5.72
CA GLN A 302 -54.79 -10.99 5.58
C GLN A 302 -53.61 -10.81 4.62
N VAL A 303 -52.40 -11.14 5.07
CA VAL A 303 -51.22 -11.31 4.21
C VAL A 303 -51.52 -12.36 3.12
N ARG A 304 -51.12 -12.08 1.89
CA ARG A 304 -51.38 -12.96 0.74
C ARG A 304 -50.28 -14.01 0.61
N PRO A 305 -50.61 -15.33 0.59
CA PRO A 305 -49.63 -16.41 0.43
C PRO A 305 -48.71 -16.29 -0.79
N GLN A 306 -49.18 -15.59 -1.83
CA GLN A 306 -48.49 -15.41 -3.11
C GLN A 306 -47.15 -14.65 -2.99
N GLU A 307 -47.01 -13.74 -2.02
CA GLU A 307 -45.77 -12.94 -1.82
C GLU A 307 -44.63 -13.78 -1.20
N ILE A 308 -44.98 -14.81 -0.44
CA ILE A 308 -44.01 -15.76 0.15
C ILE A 308 -43.51 -16.72 -0.93
N ASP A 309 -44.42 -17.21 -1.79
CA ASP A 309 -44.07 -18.10 -2.91
C ASP A 309 -43.14 -17.40 -3.92
N ASP A 310 -43.40 -16.12 -4.25
CA ASP A 310 -42.54 -15.33 -5.13
C ASP A 310 -41.12 -15.12 -4.55
N SER A 311 -41.01 -14.99 -3.22
CA SER A 311 -39.72 -14.86 -2.53
C SER A 311 -38.91 -16.16 -2.62
N LEU A 312 -39.54 -17.32 -2.44
CA LEU A 312 -38.87 -18.62 -2.57
C LEU A 312 -38.40 -18.89 -4.02
N LEU A 313 -39.23 -18.54 -5.01
CA LEU A 313 -38.85 -18.65 -6.43
C LEU A 313 -37.64 -17.76 -6.76
N SER A 314 -37.52 -16.58 -6.14
CA SER A 314 -36.37 -15.68 -6.32
C SER A 314 -35.06 -16.30 -5.79
N VAL A 315 -35.12 -17.03 -4.68
CA VAL A 315 -33.97 -17.75 -4.11
C VAL A 315 -33.52 -18.88 -5.03
N GLU A 316 -34.44 -19.69 -5.54
CA GLU A 316 -34.12 -20.79 -6.46
C GLU A 316 -33.49 -20.29 -7.77
N ALA A 317 -34.00 -19.17 -8.30
CA ALA A 317 -33.44 -18.52 -9.47
C ALA A 317 -32.00 -18.01 -9.20
N ALA A 318 -31.78 -17.30 -8.08
CA ALA A 318 -30.46 -16.81 -7.69
C ALA A 318 -29.46 -17.96 -7.45
N HIS A 319 -29.91 -19.04 -6.82
CA HIS A 319 -29.10 -20.25 -6.61
C HIS A 319 -28.68 -20.88 -7.94
N SER A 320 -29.61 -20.99 -8.90
CA SER A 320 -29.31 -21.58 -10.22
C SER A 320 -28.29 -20.74 -11.00
N VAL A 321 -28.39 -19.41 -10.94
CA VAL A 321 -27.42 -18.50 -11.55
C VAL A 321 -26.04 -18.62 -10.89
N ARG A 322 -26.00 -18.68 -9.56
CA ARG A 322 -24.75 -18.92 -8.80
C ARG A 322 -24.08 -20.21 -9.26
N GLU A 323 -24.81 -21.33 -9.29
CA GLU A 323 -24.23 -22.62 -9.67
C GLU A 323 -23.66 -22.61 -11.09
N GLU A 324 -24.35 -21.96 -12.03
CA GLU A 324 -23.84 -21.83 -13.40
C GLU A 324 -22.54 -21.03 -13.45
N LEU A 325 -22.49 -19.86 -12.82
CA LEU A 325 -21.30 -19.00 -12.85
C LEU A 325 -20.11 -19.63 -12.10
N VAL A 326 -20.36 -20.37 -11.01
CA VAL A 326 -19.31 -21.14 -10.33
C VAL A 326 -18.75 -22.22 -11.27
N ARG A 327 -19.60 -22.96 -11.99
CA ARG A 327 -19.16 -23.95 -12.98
C ARG A 327 -18.33 -23.31 -14.10
N GLU A 328 -18.76 -22.17 -14.63
CA GLU A 328 -18.02 -21.43 -15.65
C GLU A 328 -16.63 -20.97 -15.13
N ALA A 329 -16.57 -20.48 -13.89
CA ALA A 329 -15.33 -20.06 -13.26
C ALA A 329 -14.36 -21.25 -13.07
N VAL A 330 -14.86 -22.42 -12.63
CA VAL A 330 -14.05 -23.64 -12.47
C VAL A 330 -13.54 -24.15 -13.83
N ALA A 331 -14.39 -24.17 -14.86
CA ALA A 331 -14.01 -24.57 -16.21
C ALA A 331 -12.93 -23.63 -16.78
N ALA A 332 -13.08 -22.32 -16.57
CA ALA A 332 -12.08 -21.34 -16.96
C ALA A 332 -10.75 -21.52 -16.23
N GLY A 333 -10.77 -21.83 -14.92
CA GLY A 333 -9.56 -22.10 -14.14
C GLY A 333 -8.81 -23.36 -14.62
N SER A 334 -9.55 -24.38 -15.03
CA SER A 334 -8.98 -25.62 -15.60
C SER A 334 -8.29 -25.35 -16.94
N SER A 335 -8.98 -24.65 -17.85
CA SER A 335 -8.42 -24.22 -19.14
C SER A 335 -7.20 -23.33 -18.98
N LEU A 336 -7.24 -22.37 -18.05
CA LEU A 336 -6.09 -21.52 -17.74
C LEU A 336 -4.90 -22.35 -17.25
N SER A 337 -5.11 -23.27 -16.31
CA SER A 337 -4.06 -24.12 -15.77
C SER A 337 -3.38 -24.96 -16.86
N GLU A 338 -4.13 -25.48 -17.83
CA GLU A 338 -3.56 -26.20 -18.98
C GLU A 338 -2.69 -25.29 -19.84
N VAL A 339 -3.15 -24.07 -20.15
CA VAL A 339 -2.38 -23.07 -20.92
C VAL A 339 -1.08 -22.71 -20.18
N LEU A 340 -1.17 -22.46 -18.88
CA LEU A 340 -0.01 -22.07 -18.06
C LEU A 340 1.02 -23.20 -17.93
N ARG A 341 0.58 -24.46 -17.87
CA ARG A 341 1.49 -25.62 -17.88
C ARG A 341 2.16 -25.79 -19.24
N ARG A 342 1.40 -25.72 -20.34
CA ARG A 342 1.95 -25.86 -21.69
C ARG A 342 2.97 -24.78 -22.04
N GLY A 343 2.82 -23.57 -21.50
CA GLY A 343 3.80 -22.49 -21.68
C GLY A 343 5.10 -22.65 -20.88
N ARG A 344 5.29 -23.76 -20.16
CA ARG A 344 6.52 -24.06 -19.38
C ARG A 344 7.41 -25.13 -20.01
N ASP A 345 6.84 -25.99 -20.86
CA ASP A 345 7.57 -27.06 -21.58
C ASP A 345 8.24 -26.53 -22.85
#